data_AF-A0A3D3LBE8-F1
#
_entry.id   AF-A0A3D3LBE8-F1
#
_cell.length_a   1.000
_cell.length_b   1.000
_cell.length_c   1.000
_cell.angle_alpha   90.00
_cell.angle_beta   90.00
_cell.angle_gamma   90.00
#
_symmetry.space_group_name_H-M   'P 1'
#
loop_
_entity.id
_entity.type
_entity.pdbx_description
1 polymer ?
#
loop_
_entity_poly.entity_id
_entity_poly.type
_entity_poly.pdbx_seq_one_letter_code
_entity_poly.pdbx_strand_id
1 'polypeptide(L)'
;MWTPSKQALVCPYCGTESPAELKADGSLVEESDLAAALRAIPDDQRGWKAERKSVRCQSCQAISVFDAAHVAKNCDFCGSPALLPLNDTGAPIRPGSLLPFKVSQSQVREDIRLWYGSHFWARRNLKDKALTDTLHGLYLPYWTFDAHADCPWQAEAGYHYYTRDSQGRQQRRTRWESASGRVSHSFDDMLVPASKGVHPKLLKGLEPFPTTTGLVPYDAGYLSGWVVEQYQLDLIQAAKHSRERMDGELRSMCAARVPGDTHRNLRISPAYT
;
A
#
# COMPACT_ATOMS: atom_id res chain seq x y z
N MET A 1 11.96 -21.34 -5.35
CA MET A 1 11.79 -20.04 -4.67
C MET A 1 12.12 -18.93 -5.65
N TRP A 2 11.30 -17.89 -5.72
CA TRP A 2 11.60 -16.72 -6.55
C TRP A 2 12.86 -16.00 -6.05
N THR A 3 13.86 -15.83 -6.92
CA THR A 3 15.15 -15.23 -6.59
C THR A 3 15.37 -13.94 -7.38
N PRO A 4 15.31 -12.76 -6.73
CA PRO A 4 15.39 -11.46 -7.41
C PRO A 4 16.65 -11.24 -8.23
N SER A 5 17.81 -11.69 -7.73
CA SER A 5 19.10 -11.51 -8.40
C SER A 5 19.23 -12.26 -9.72
N LYS A 6 18.45 -13.33 -9.90
CA LYS A 6 18.43 -14.16 -11.11
C LYS A 6 17.15 -13.96 -11.94
N GLN A 7 16.17 -13.23 -11.40
CA GLN A 7 14.82 -13.11 -11.95
C GLN A 7 14.22 -14.47 -12.35
N ALA A 8 14.49 -15.50 -11.55
CA ALA A 8 14.14 -16.87 -11.85
C ALA A 8 13.72 -17.64 -10.59
N LEU A 9 13.03 -18.75 -10.79
CA LEU A 9 12.78 -19.73 -9.73
C LEU A 9 14.03 -20.58 -9.51
N VAL A 10 14.59 -20.53 -8.31
CA VAL A 10 15.79 -21.29 -7.93
C VAL A 10 15.44 -22.27 -6.82
N CYS A 11 15.96 -23.49 -6.92
CA CYS A 11 15.88 -24.47 -5.84
C CYS A 11 16.81 -24.04 -4.69
N PRO A 12 16.30 -23.84 -3.46
CA PRO A 12 17.13 -23.41 -2.34
C PRO A 12 18.11 -24.50 -1.86
N TYR A 13 17.88 -25.77 -2.24
CA TYR A 13 18.71 -26.89 -1.82
C TYR A 13 19.89 -27.16 -2.74
N CYS A 14 19.66 -27.24 -4.06
CA CYS A 14 20.70 -27.59 -5.04
C CYS A 14 21.13 -26.42 -5.93
N GLY A 15 20.48 -25.25 -5.84
CA GLY A 15 20.80 -24.07 -6.63
C GLY A 15 20.38 -24.13 -8.11
N THR A 16 19.75 -25.21 -8.54
CA THR A 16 19.23 -25.38 -9.91
C THR A 16 18.16 -24.33 -10.20
N GLU A 17 18.31 -23.68 -11.35
CA GLU A 17 17.31 -22.78 -11.92
C GLU A 17 16.22 -23.60 -12.61
N SER A 18 14.98 -23.30 -12.29
CA SER A 18 13.82 -23.93 -12.93
C SER A 18 13.63 -23.33 -14.32
N PRO A 19 13.33 -24.15 -15.34
CA PRO A 19 12.97 -23.67 -16.67
C PRO A 19 11.55 -23.07 -16.73
N ALA A 20 10.82 -23.04 -15.60
CA ALA A 20 9.45 -22.53 -15.57
C ALA A 20 9.41 -21.01 -15.84
N GLU A 21 8.68 -20.64 -16.88
CA GLU A 21 8.38 -19.25 -17.21
C GLU A 21 7.21 -18.77 -16.35
N LEU A 22 7.42 -17.67 -15.61
CA LEU A 22 6.35 -17.01 -14.86
C LEU A 22 5.60 -16.07 -15.78
N LYS A 23 4.31 -15.87 -15.50
CA LYS A 23 3.53 -14.85 -16.20
C LYS A 23 4.16 -13.47 -15.96
N ALA A 24 4.81 -12.96 -16.99
CA ALA A 24 5.42 -11.64 -17.09
C ALA A 24 5.17 -11.07 -18.50
N ASP A 25 4.18 -11.63 -19.20
CA ASP A 25 3.87 -11.47 -20.62
C ASP A 25 3.39 -10.06 -21.01
N GLY A 26 3.44 -9.11 -20.08
CA GLY A 26 2.96 -7.75 -20.29
C GLY A 26 1.47 -7.67 -20.56
N SER A 27 0.71 -8.75 -20.31
CA SER A 27 -0.75 -8.67 -20.32
C SER A 27 -1.16 -7.61 -19.31
N LEU A 28 -1.98 -6.66 -19.73
CA LEU A 28 -2.54 -5.65 -18.84
C LEU A 28 -3.14 -6.37 -17.63
N VAL A 29 -2.79 -5.91 -16.43
CA VAL A 29 -3.45 -6.35 -15.22
C VAL A 29 -4.94 -6.04 -15.42
N GLU A 30 -5.78 -7.08 -15.44
CA GLU A 30 -7.21 -6.86 -15.63
C GLU A 30 -7.79 -6.18 -14.39
N GLU A 31 -8.18 -4.93 -14.55
CA GLU A 31 -8.94 -4.18 -13.56
C GLU A 31 -10.39 -4.67 -13.54
N SER A 32 -10.92 -4.87 -12.34
CA SER A 32 -12.28 -5.34 -12.15
C SER A 32 -13.20 -4.19 -11.78
N ASP A 33 -14.38 -4.10 -12.42
CA ASP A 33 -15.41 -3.15 -12.02
C ASP A 33 -15.83 -3.40 -10.55
N LEU A 34 -15.73 -2.36 -9.73
CA LEU A 34 -15.99 -2.47 -8.29
C LEU A 34 -17.43 -2.91 -8.01
N ALA A 35 -18.41 -2.40 -8.75
CA ALA A 35 -19.81 -2.74 -8.51
C ALA A 35 -20.12 -4.20 -8.88
N ALA A 36 -19.51 -4.72 -9.95
CA ALA A 36 -19.55 -6.13 -10.31
C ALA A 36 -18.87 -7.00 -9.25
N ALA A 37 -17.65 -6.63 -8.82
CA ALA A 37 -16.90 -7.34 -7.79
C ALA A 37 -17.64 -7.38 -6.45
N LEU A 38 -18.37 -6.32 -6.08
CA LEU A 38 -19.18 -6.29 -4.87
C LEU A 38 -20.45 -7.14 -4.94
N ARG A 39 -21.04 -7.34 -6.14
CA ARG A 39 -22.27 -8.13 -6.33
C ARG A 39 -21.98 -9.63 -6.40
N ALA A 40 -20.89 -10.01 -7.06
CA ALA A 40 -20.43 -11.38 -7.14
C ALA A 40 -18.92 -11.38 -7.36
N ILE A 41 -18.15 -11.79 -6.36
CA ILE A 41 -16.77 -12.23 -6.59
C ILE A 41 -16.89 -13.60 -7.25
N PRO A 42 -16.46 -13.75 -8.51
CA PRO A 42 -16.51 -15.04 -9.19
C PRO A 42 -15.77 -16.12 -8.39
N ASP A 43 -16.33 -17.33 -8.31
CA ASP A 43 -15.74 -18.41 -7.51
C ASP A 43 -14.33 -18.82 -8.00
N ASP A 44 -14.03 -18.62 -9.28
CA ASP A 44 -12.72 -18.87 -9.89
C ASP A 44 -11.63 -17.88 -9.47
N GLN A 45 -12.03 -16.69 -8.99
CA GLN A 45 -11.13 -15.69 -8.39
C GLN A 45 -10.87 -15.96 -6.91
N ARG A 46 -11.56 -16.93 -6.31
CA ARG A 46 -11.37 -17.29 -4.90
C ARG A 46 -10.33 -18.41 -4.75
N GLY A 47 -9.64 -18.38 -3.63
CA GLY A 47 -8.64 -19.36 -3.23
C GLY A 47 -7.28 -19.16 -3.88
N TRP A 48 -6.27 -19.80 -3.33
CA TRP A 48 -4.90 -19.75 -3.87
C TRP A 48 -4.75 -20.69 -5.07
N LYS A 49 -3.93 -20.33 -6.07
CA LYS A 49 -3.60 -21.21 -7.22
C LYS A 49 -2.81 -22.47 -6.81
N ALA A 50 -2.31 -22.52 -5.58
CA ALA A 50 -1.55 -23.64 -5.00
C ALA A 50 -2.07 -23.92 -3.58
N GLU A 51 -1.87 -25.13 -3.08
CA GLU A 51 -2.23 -25.49 -1.71
C GLU A 51 -1.42 -24.67 -0.69
N ARG A 52 -2.12 -24.02 0.23
CA ARG A 52 -1.53 -23.11 1.21
C ARG A 52 -2.13 -23.34 2.59
N LYS A 53 -1.36 -23.02 3.63
CA LYS A 53 -1.80 -23.04 5.03
C LYS A 53 -1.80 -21.62 5.59
N SER A 54 -2.94 -21.22 6.12
CA SER A 54 -3.13 -19.92 6.77
C SER A 54 -2.91 -20.06 8.27
N VAL A 55 -2.21 -19.09 8.87
CA VAL A 55 -1.87 -19.08 10.29
C VAL A 55 -2.07 -17.67 10.84
N ARG A 56 -2.78 -17.56 11.96
CA ARG A 56 -3.01 -16.30 12.67
C ARG A 56 -2.08 -16.17 13.87
N CYS A 57 -1.38 -15.05 13.97
CA CYS A 57 -0.62 -14.71 15.17
C CYS A 57 -1.54 -14.24 16.29
N GLN A 58 -1.42 -14.79 17.50
CA GLN A 58 -2.23 -14.36 18.65
C GLN A 58 -1.81 -13.00 19.22
N SER A 59 -0.57 -12.55 18.94
CA SER A 59 -0.05 -11.28 19.46
C SER A 59 -0.42 -10.09 18.58
N CYS A 60 -0.04 -10.11 17.29
CA CYS A 60 -0.31 -9.01 16.35
C CYS A 60 -1.58 -9.20 15.51
N GLN A 61 -2.20 -10.38 15.55
CA GLN A 61 -3.41 -10.72 14.79
C GLN A 61 -3.25 -10.76 13.26
N ALA A 62 -2.01 -10.65 12.75
CA ALA A 62 -1.69 -10.85 11.34
C ALA A 62 -1.99 -12.29 10.90
N ILE A 63 -2.47 -12.45 9.67
CA ILE A 63 -2.70 -13.76 9.04
C ILE A 63 -1.64 -13.98 7.96
N SER A 64 -0.73 -14.91 8.20
CA SER A 64 0.31 -15.31 7.25
C SER A 64 -0.10 -16.59 6.52
N VAL A 65 0.22 -16.65 5.23
CA VAL A 65 -0.06 -17.75 4.33
C VAL A 65 1.27 -18.37 3.90
N PHE A 66 1.41 -19.67 4.11
CA PHE A 66 2.62 -20.43 3.81
C PHE A 66 2.35 -21.55 2.80
N ASP A 67 3.40 -22.01 2.13
CA ASP A 67 3.38 -23.24 1.34
C ASP A 67 3.00 -24.45 2.23
N ALA A 68 2.25 -25.43 1.70
CA ALA A 68 1.73 -26.54 2.51
C ALA A 68 2.79 -27.32 3.34
N ALA A 69 4.04 -27.33 2.86
CA ALA A 69 5.18 -28.01 3.47
C ALA A 69 5.93 -27.17 4.53
N HIS A 70 5.65 -25.88 4.66
CA HIS A 70 6.40 -24.97 5.54
C HIS A 70 5.45 -24.10 6.37
N VAL A 71 5.75 -23.92 7.65
CA VAL A 71 5.09 -22.92 8.51
C VAL A 71 6.20 -22.28 9.35
N ALA A 72 6.17 -20.96 9.49
CA ALA A 72 7.16 -20.26 10.32
C ALA A 72 7.06 -20.68 11.80
N LYS A 73 8.20 -20.72 12.49
CA LYS A 73 8.26 -20.98 13.94
C LYS A 73 7.82 -19.77 14.77
N ASN A 74 8.00 -18.57 14.21
CA ASN A 74 7.71 -17.29 14.83
C ASN A 74 7.00 -16.40 13.80
N CYS A 75 6.18 -15.47 14.28
CA CYS A 75 5.52 -14.48 13.43
C CYS A 75 6.54 -13.50 12.82
N ASP A 76 6.56 -13.36 11.50
CA ASP A 76 7.48 -12.45 10.79
C ASP A 76 7.19 -10.96 11.02
N PHE A 77 6.04 -10.62 11.60
CA PHE A 77 5.67 -9.24 11.93
C PHE A 77 6.13 -8.80 13.32
N CYS A 78 6.00 -9.68 14.32
CA CYS A 78 6.21 -9.31 15.73
C CYS A 78 7.13 -10.25 16.51
N GLY A 79 7.62 -11.34 15.90
CA GLY A 79 8.50 -12.33 16.52
C GLY A 79 7.80 -13.32 17.47
N SER A 80 6.50 -13.17 17.73
CA SER A 80 5.77 -14.05 18.65
C SER A 80 5.70 -15.50 18.13
N PRO A 81 5.96 -16.53 18.96
CA PRO A 81 5.79 -17.93 18.59
C PRO A 81 4.32 -18.39 18.64
N ALA A 82 3.41 -17.53 19.13
CA ALA A 82 2.00 -17.86 19.35
C ALA A 82 1.22 -17.81 18.02
N LEU A 83 1.36 -18.87 17.24
CA LEU A 83 0.79 -19.04 15.92
C LEU A 83 -0.32 -20.11 15.95
N LEU A 84 -1.52 -19.76 15.50
CA LEU A 84 -2.66 -20.67 15.42
C LEU A 84 -3.01 -20.98 13.96
N PRO A 85 -3.16 -22.27 13.58
CA PRO A 85 -3.72 -22.62 12.28
C PRO A 85 -5.09 -21.97 12.10
N LEU A 86 -5.31 -21.39 10.93
CA LEU A 86 -6.59 -20.82 10.55
C LEU A 86 -7.20 -21.70 9.47
N ASN A 87 -8.38 -22.25 9.77
CA ASN A 87 -9.22 -22.86 8.74
C ASN A 87 -10.05 -21.74 8.13
N ASP A 88 -9.72 -21.34 6.92
CA ASP A 88 -10.45 -20.29 6.21
C ASP A 88 -11.90 -20.74 6.00
N THR A 89 -12.86 -20.02 6.61
CA THR A 89 -14.31 -20.26 6.48
C THR A 89 -14.87 -19.86 5.11
N GLY A 90 -14.01 -19.40 4.21
CA GLY A 90 -14.29 -19.07 2.82
C GLY A 90 -12.98 -18.79 2.08
N ALA A 91 -12.90 -19.16 0.81
CA ALA A 91 -11.70 -18.98 0.03
C ALA A 91 -11.42 -17.47 -0.21
N PRO A 92 -10.22 -16.96 0.14
CA PRO A 92 -9.89 -15.55 -0.01
C PRO A 92 -9.85 -15.13 -1.48
N ILE A 93 -10.14 -13.86 -1.76
CA ILE A 93 -9.96 -13.29 -3.10
C ILE A 93 -8.47 -13.35 -3.45
N ARG A 94 -8.15 -13.95 -4.58
CA ARG A 94 -6.78 -14.00 -5.08
C ARG A 94 -6.38 -12.63 -5.62
N PRO A 95 -5.13 -12.19 -5.40
CA PRO A 95 -4.66 -10.96 -6.04
C PRO A 95 -4.64 -11.11 -7.57
N GLY A 96 -4.99 -10.05 -8.29
CA GLY A 96 -4.91 -9.98 -9.76
C GLY A 96 -3.48 -9.75 -10.25
N SER A 97 -2.69 -9.02 -9.47
CA SER A 97 -1.30 -8.64 -9.77
C SER A 97 -0.42 -8.63 -8.52
N LEU A 98 0.89 -8.53 -8.73
CA LEU A 98 1.86 -8.36 -7.65
C LEU A 98 3.07 -7.55 -8.14
N LEU A 99 3.82 -6.99 -7.18
CA LEU A 99 5.14 -6.41 -7.44
C LEU A 99 6.21 -7.45 -7.13
N PRO A 100 6.96 -7.97 -8.13
CA PRO A 100 7.99 -8.96 -7.87
C PRO A 100 9.15 -8.31 -7.13
N PHE A 101 9.75 -9.04 -6.18
CA PHE A 101 10.99 -8.57 -5.55
C PHE A 101 12.06 -8.35 -6.61
N LYS A 102 12.59 -7.12 -6.68
CA LYS A 102 13.70 -6.73 -7.57
C LYS A 102 15.05 -6.61 -6.84
N VAL A 103 15.01 -6.35 -5.54
CA VAL A 103 16.21 -6.19 -4.71
C VAL A 103 16.55 -7.53 -4.06
N SER A 104 17.80 -7.98 -4.21
CA SER A 104 18.25 -9.21 -3.57
C SER A 104 18.45 -9.02 -2.06
N GLN A 105 18.35 -10.11 -1.29
CA GLN A 105 18.65 -10.05 0.14
C GLN A 105 20.08 -9.58 0.44
N SER A 106 21.05 -9.95 -0.42
CA SER A 106 22.44 -9.49 -0.27
C SER A 106 22.56 -7.98 -0.41
N GLN A 107 21.85 -7.39 -1.38
CA GLN A 107 21.81 -5.94 -1.57
C GLN A 107 21.18 -5.24 -0.37
N VAL A 108 20.01 -5.72 0.10
CA VAL A 108 19.36 -5.15 1.29
C VAL A 108 20.27 -5.18 2.52
N ARG A 109 21.00 -6.28 2.73
CA ARG A 109 21.95 -6.40 3.85
C ARG A 109 23.06 -5.37 3.76
N GLU A 110 23.64 -5.18 2.56
CA GLU A 110 24.70 -4.20 2.36
C GLU A 110 24.19 -2.76 2.54
N ASP A 111 23.02 -2.44 2.00
CA ASP A 111 22.42 -1.11 2.14
C ASP A 111 22.13 -0.76 3.61
N ILE A 112 21.59 -1.71 4.37
CA ILE A 112 21.37 -1.57 5.82
C ILE A 112 22.70 -1.38 6.56
N ARG A 113 23.73 -2.18 6.21
CA ARG A 113 25.07 -2.08 6.82
C ARG A 113 25.68 -0.70 6.58
N LEU A 114 25.60 -0.18 5.35
CA LEU A 114 26.08 1.15 4.98
C LEU A 114 25.29 2.26 5.70
N TRP A 115 23.97 2.12 5.79
CA TRP A 115 23.10 3.08 6.47
C TRP A 115 23.39 3.17 7.98
N TYR A 116 23.56 2.03 8.67
CA TYR A 116 24.04 2.03 10.06
C TYR A 116 25.46 2.59 10.17
N GLY A 117 26.28 2.35 9.15
CA GLY A 117 27.63 2.88 8.99
C GLY A 117 27.68 4.41 9.04
N SER A 118 26.73 5.08 8.40
CA SER A 118 26.69 6.54 8.21
C SER A 118 26.24 7.34 9.43
N HIS A 119 25.64 6.70 10.44
CA HIS A 119 25.16 7.39 11.64
C HIS A 119 26.23 7.39 12.73
N PHE A 120 26.77 8.57 13.03
CA PHE A 120 27.83 8.79 14.03
C PHE A 120 27.47 8.27 15.44
N TRP A 121 26.19 8.34 15.80
CA TRP A 121 25.66 7.90 17.11
C TRP A 121 25.18 6.44 17.14
N ALA A 122 25.22 5.71 16.01
CA ALA A 122 24.89 4.30 16.01
C ALA A 122 25.94 3.54 16.83
N ARG A 123 25.51 2.80 17.87
CA ARG A 123 26.41 1.97 18.70
C ARG A 123 27.21 1.05 17.77
N ARG A 124 28.54 0.97 17.93
CA ARG A 124 29.44 0.18 17.05
C ARG A 124 28.94 -1.25 16.81
N ASN A 125 28.37 -1.85 17.85
CA ASN A 125 27.80 -3.20 17.87
C ASN A 125 26.51 -3.38 17.03
N LEU A 126 25.84 -2.32 16.55
CA LEU A 126 24.79 -2.45 15.52
C LEU A 126 25.38 -2.68 14.11
N LYS A 127 26.60 -2.20 13.84
CA LYS A 127 27.26 -2.40 12.55
C LYS A 127 27.64 -3.87 12.32
N ASP A 128 28.06 -4.55 13.40
CA ASP A 128 28.53 -5.93 13.36
C ASP A 128 27.45 -6.98 13.67
N LYS A 129 26.40 -6.61 14.43
CA LYS A 129 25.23 -7.50 14.70
C LYS A 129 24.12 -7.37 13.66
N ALA A 130 24.37 -6.72 12.52
CA ALA A 130 23.36 -6.47 11.50
C ALA A 130 22.90 -7.77 10.81
N LEU A 131 21.96 -8.45 11.46
CA LEU A 131 20.67 -8.88 10.88
C LEU A 131 20.70 -9.88 9.72
N THR A 132 21.77 -10.67 9.52
CA THR A 132 21.82 -11.66 8.42
C THR A 132 20.72 -12.72 8.48
N ASP A 133 20.32 -13.14 9.68
CA ASP A 133 19.31 -14.20 9.90
C ASP A 133 17.91 -13.67 10.29
N THR A 134 17.74 -12.35 10.40
CA THR A 134 16.47 -11.74 10.86
C THR A 134 15.76 -10.91 9.79
N LEU A 135 16.38 -10.74 8.62
CA LEU A 135 15.75 -10.02 7.51
C LEU A 135 14.83 -10.97 6.74
N HIS A 136 13.53 -10.79 6.91
CA HIS A 136 12.52 -11.53 6.16
C HIS A 136 11.83 -10.61 5.16
N GLY A 137 11.73 -11.05 3.91
CA GLY A 137 10.86 -10.40 2.94
C GLY A 137 9.47 -11.01 3.00
N LEU A 138 8.47 -10.16 2.79
CA LEU A 138 7.08 -10.52 2.91
C LEU A 138 6.27 -9.77 1.84
N TYR A 139 5.25 -10.44 1.31
CA TYR A 139 4.25 -9.82 0.44
C TYR A 139 3.10 -9.28 1.30
N LEU A 140 2.80 -8.00 1.11
CA LEU A 140 1.68 -7.32 1.77
C LEU A 140 0.48 -7.20 0.84
N PRO A 141 -0.74 -7.41 1.34
CA PRO A 141 -1.95 -7.25 0.56
C PRO A 141 -2.32 -5.77 0.48
N TYR A 142 -2.58 -5.32 -0.74
CA TYR A 142 -3.08 -3.99 -1.07
C TYR A 142 -4.31 -4.13 -1.95
N TRP A 143 -5.29 -3.26 -1.71
CA TRP A 143 -6.33 -2.95 -2.67
C TRP A 143 -5.92 -1.70 -3.44
N THR A 144 -6.06 -1.74 -4.76
CA THR A 144 -5.89 -0.58 -5.62
C THR A 144 -7.26 -0.18 -6.16
N PHE A 145 -7.49 1.12 -6.31
CA PHE A 145 -8.74 1.65 -6.82
C PHE A 145 -8.46 2.77 -7.80
N ASP A 146 -9.07 2.64 -8.96
CA ASP A 146 -9.08 3.67 -9.98
C ASP A 146 -10.41 4.40 -9.92
N ALA A 147 -10.36 5.71 -10.09
CA ALA A 147 -11.56 6.53 -10.12
C ALA A 147 -11.29 7.82 -10.86
N HIS A 148 -12.23 8.24 -11.70
CA HIS A 148 -12.26 9.61 -12.18
C HIS A 148 -13.20 10.44 -11.32
N ALA A 149 -12.72 11.57 -10.82
CA ALA A 149 -13.48 12.46 -9.96
C ALA A 149 -13.70 13.82 -10.64
N ASP A 150 -14.97 14.23 -10.75
CA ASP A 150 -15.35 15.61 -11.04
C ASP A 150 -15.90 16.26 -9.77
N CYS A 151 -15.25 17.34 -9.33
CA CYS A 151 -15.47 17.93 -8.02
C CYS A 151 -15.71 19.45 -8.14
N PRO A 152 -16.97 19.88 -8.33
CA PRO A 152 -17.35 21.27 -8.10
C PRO A 152 -17.13 21.66 -6.63
N TRP A 153 -16.68 22.90 -6.43
CA TRP A 153 -16.44 23.45 -5.10
C TRP A 153 -16.92 24.89 -4.98
N GLN A 154 -17.24 25.28 -3.75
CA GLN A 154 -17.62 26.63 -3.35
C GLN A 154 -16.88 27.00 -2.05
N ALA A 155 -16.40 28.23 -1.95
CA ALA A 155 -15.71 28.75 -0.78
C ALA A 155 -15.86 30.27 -0.67
N GLU A 156 -15.40 30.83 0.43
CA GLU A 156 -15.13 32.26 0.54
C GLU A 156 -13.62 32.49 0.47
N ALA A 157 -13.19 33.23 -0.56
CA ALA A 157 -11.83 33.68 -0.75
C ALA A 157 -11.55 34.90 0.14
N GLY A 158 -10.47 34.85 0.91
CA GLY A 158 -10.06 35.90 1.83
C GLY A 158 -8.85 36.65 1.31
N TYR A 159 -8.97 37.96 1.11
CA TYR A 159 -7.87 38.84 0.72
C TYR A 159 -7.48 39.72 1.91
N HIS A 160 -6.22 39.63 2.31
CA HIS A 160 -5.67 40.43 3.40
C HIS A 160 -5.39 41.86 2.94
N TYR A 161 -5.83 42.82 3.75
CA TYR A 161 -5.51 44.21 3.56
C TYR A 161 -5.23 44.88 4.91
N TYR A 162 -4.43 45.93 4.88
CA TYR A 162 -4.02 46.65 6.08
C TYR A 162 -4.75 47.99 6.16
N THR A 163 -5.36 48.25 7.31
CA THR A 163 -5.99 49.54 7.63
C THR A 163 -5.33 50.16 8.84
N ARG A 164 -5.20 51.49 8.89
CA ARG A 164 -4.75 52.20 10.10
C ARG A 164 -5.96 52.58 10.97
N ASP A 165 -5.86 52.36 12.27
CA ASP A 165 -6.84 52.88 13.23
C ASP A 165 -6.61 54.38 13.48
N SER A 166 -7.53 55.00 14.24
CA SER A 166 -7.44 56.41 14.64
C SER A 166 -6.23 56.74 15.51
N GLN A 167 -5.50 55.72 15.99
CA GLN A 167 -4.27 55.84 16.77
C GLN A 167 -3.01 55.52 15.93
N GLY A 168 -3.16 55.34 14.61
CA GLY A 168 -2.06 55.09 13.68
C GLY A 168 -1.53 53.65 13.65
N ARG A 169 -2.12 52.71 14.39
CA ARG A 169 -1.70 51.31 14.42
C ARG A 169 -2.22 50.57 13.19
N GLN A 170 -1.37 49.78 12.56
CA GLN A 170 -1.79 48.92 11.45
C GLN A 170 -2.57 47.71 11.96
N GLN A 171 -3.74 47.46 11.39
CA GLN A 171 -4.57 46.30 11.66
C GLN A 171 -4.77 45.52 10.36
N ARG A 172 -4.52 44.20 10.40
CA ARG A 172 -4.82 43.29 9.29
C ARG A 172 -6.31 42.97 9.30
N ARG A 173 -6.98 43.23 8.18
CA ARG A 173 -8.37 42.83 7.92
C ARG A 173 -8.40 41.87 6.74
N THR A 174 -9.46 41.07 6.65
CA THR A 174 -9.69 40.14 5.53
C THR A 174 -11.01 40.50 4.86
N ARG A 175 -10.96 40.74 3.55
CA ARG A 175 -12.17 40.89 2.73
C ARG A 175 -12.53 39.51 2.20
N TRP A 176 -13.77 39.11 2.41
CA TRP A 176 -14.28 37.81 1.97
C TRP A 176 -15.13 37.99 0.71
N GLU A 177 -14.85 37.20 -0.32
CA GLU A 177 -15.57 37.17 -1.58
C GLU A 177 -15.98 35.73 -1.90
N SER A 178 -17.18 35.54 -2.47
CA SER A 178 -17.62 34.22 -2.91
C SER A 178 -16.73 33.75 -4.07
N ALA A 179 -16.21 32.53 -3.96
CA ALA A 179 -15.47 31.87 -5.01
C ALA A 179 -16.05 30.48 -5.27
N SER A 180 -16.03 30.06 -6.52
CA SER A 180 -16.41 28.72 -6.92
C SER A 180 -15.54 28.26 -8.06
N GLY A 181 -15.49 26.95 -8.25
CA GLY A 181 -14.72 26.35 -9.33
C GLY A 181 -14.97 24.86 -9.42
N ARG A 182 -14.13 24.20 -10.19
CA ARG A 182 -14.20 22.76 -10.42
C ARG A 182 -12.80 22.18 -10.49
N VAL A 183 -12.62 21.00 -9.89
CA VAL A 183 -11.41 20.18 -10.02
C VAL A 183 -11.85 18.87 -10.68
N SER A 184 -11.17 18.49 -11.76
CA SER A 184 -11.28 17.16 -12.34
C SER A 184 -9.94 16.46 -12.15
N HIS A 185 -9.97 15.23 -11.64
CA HIS A 185 -8.78 14.45 -11.31
C HIS A 185 -9.03 12.97 -11.52
N SER A 186 -8.06 12.27 -12.11
CA SER A 186 -8.08 10.81 -12.21
C SER A 186 -7.13 10.25 -11.16
N PHE A 187 -7.65 9.36 -10.32
CA PHE A 187 -6.89 8.52 -9.41
C PHE A 187 -6.56 7.22 -10.14
N ASP A 188 -5.28 6.92 -10.22
CA ASP A 188 -4.71 5.71 -10.82
C ASP A 188 -3.91 5.01 -9.70
N ASP A 189 -4.28 3.76 -9.39
CA ASP A 189 -3.74 2.95 -8.31
C ASP A 189 -3.83 3.58 -6.90
N MET A 190 -5.02 3.99 -6.47
CA MET A 190 -5.19 4.47 -5.10
C MET A 190 -4.97 3.34 -4.07
N LEU A 191 -3.80 3.34 -3.43
CA LEU A 191 -3.38 2.28 -2.52
C LEU A 191 -4.12 2.31 -1.18
N VAL A 192 -4.78 1.19 -0.86
CA VAL A 192 -5.35 0.91 0.47
C VAL A 192 -4.68 -0.34 1.04
N PRO A 193 -3.80 -0.21 2.05
CA PRO A 193 -3.18 -1.36 2.68
C PRO A 193 -4.23 -2.20 3.42
N ALA A 194 -4.24 -3.50 3.14
CA ALA A 194 -5.10 -4.46 3.81
C ALA A 194 -4.36 -5.33 4.85
N SER A 195 -3.14 -4.91 5.19
CA SER A 195 -2.27 -5.50 6.21
C SER A 195 -2.74 -5.17 7.62
N LYS A 196 -2.64 -6.13 8.53
CA LYS A 196 -2.76 -5.92 9.98
C LYS A 196 -1.42 -6.08 10.69
N GLY A 197 -0.50 -6.85 10.11
CA GLY A 197 0.83 -7.11 10.65
C GLY A 197 1.74 -5.89 10.64
N VAL A 198 1.58 -4.98 9.68
CA VAL A 198 2.41 -3.77 9.58
C VAL A 198 1.62 -2.53 9.99
N HIS A 199 2.23 -1.71 10.84
CA HIS A 199 1.60 -0.49 11.32
C HIS A 199 1.36 0.52 10.16
N PRO A 200 0.14 1.09 9.99
CA PRO A 200 -0.18 1.95 8.84
C PRO A 200 0.74 3.16 8.65
N LYS A 201 1.23 3.76 9.74
CA LYS A 201 2.22 4.86 9.67
C LYS A 201 3.53 4.47 8.98
N LEU A 202 3.98 3.22 9.12
CA LEU A 202 5.20 2.74 8.47
C LEU A 202 4.96 2.57 6.97
N LEU A 203 3.81 1.97 6.60
CA LEU A 203 3.41 1.81 5.20
C LEU A 203 3.29 3.16 4.48
N LYS A 204 2.68 4.15 5.15
CA LYS A 204 2.59 5.52 4.62
C LYS A 204 3.97 6.16 4.35
N GLY A 205 5.01 5.75 5.09
CA GLY A 205 6.38 6.21 4.85
C GLY A 205 7.11 5.49 3.71
N LEU A 206 6.57 4.36 3.26
CA LEU A 206 7.09 3.57 2.12
C LEU A 206 6.36 3.88 0.82
N GLU A 207 5.09 4.30 0.90
CA GLU A 207 4.30 4.74 -0.25
C GLU A 207 4.86 6.04 -0.88
N PRO A 208 4.77 6.21 -2.21
CA PRO A 208 4.10 5.33 -3.18
C PRO A 208 4.98 4.17 -3.68
N PHE A 209 4.34 3.04 -3.99
CA PHE A 209 4.99 1.92 -4.67
C PHE A 209 4.91 2.09 -6.20
N PRO A 210 5.83 1.49 -6.98
CA PRO A 210 5.86 1.63 -8.43
C PRO A 210 4.81 0.71 -9.11
N THR A 211 3.53 0.94 -8.84
CA THR A 211 2.44 0.08 -9.32
C THR A 211 2.21 0.23 -10.82
N THR A 212 2.21 1.46 -11.33
CA THR A 212 1.99 1.79 -12.75
C THR A 212 3.03 1.24 -13.73
N THR A 213 4.23 0.89 -13.25
CA THR A 213 5.34 0.39 -14.11
C THR A 213 5.90 -0.96 -13.68
N GLY A 214 5.57 -1.41 -12.46
CA GLY A 214 6.20 -2.55 -11.82
C GLY A 214 5.29 -3.77 -11.65
N LEU A 215 3.97 -3.61 -11.83
CA LEU A 215 3.01 -4.69 -11.62
C LEU A 215 3.14 -5.76 -12.70
N VAL A 216 3.08 -7.01 -12.27
CA VAL A 216 2.97 -8.18 -13.15
C VAL A 216 1.72 -8.98 -12.78
N PRO A 217 1.11 -9.71 -13.74
CA PRO A 217 -0.01 -10.60 -13.45
C PRO A 217 0.32 -11.61 -12.35
N TYR A 218 -0.68 -11.94 -11.54
CA TYR A 218 -0.47 -12.86 -10.43
C TYR A 218 -0.06 -14.28 -10.90
N ASP A 219 1.14 -14.68 -10.47
CA ASP A 219 1.67 -16.03 -10.57
C ASP A 219 2.15 -16.53 -9.20
N ALA A 220 1.76 -17.75 -8.83
CA ALA A 220 2.14 -18.36 -7.56
C ALA A 220 3.66 -18.58 -7.44
N GLY A 221 4.39 -18.65 -8.56
CA GLY A 221 5.84 -18.77 -8.58
C GLY A 221 6.56 -17.60 -7.90
N TYR A 222 6.06 -16.36 -8.07
CA TYR A 222 6.64 -15.18 -7.39
C TYR A 222 6.51 -15.24 -5.87
N LEU A 223 5.50 -15.96 -5.37
CA LEU A 223 5.27 -16.17 -3.94
C LEU A 223 6.03 -17.39 -3.39
N SER A 224 6.64 -18.21 -4.24
CA SER A 224 7.33 -19.44 -3.82
C SER A 224 8.48 -19.11 -2.87
N GLY A 225 8.40 -19.63 -1.64
CA GLY A 225 9.39 -19.41 -0.59
C GLY A 225 9.28 -18.07 0.15
N TRP A 226 8.34 -17.21 -0.21
CA TRP A 226 8.10 -15.94 0.48
C TRP A 226 6.90 -16.05 1.42
N VAL A 227 6.95 -15.27 2.50
CA VAL A 227 5.81 -15.11 3.41
C VAL A 227 4.80 -14.17 2.76
N VAL A 228 3.53 -14.54 2.79
CA VAL A 228 2.46 -13.73 2.21
C VAL A 228 1.45 -13.43 3.30
N GLU A 229 1.07 -12.17 3.47
CA GLU A 229 -0.04 -11.82 4.36
C GLU A 229 -1.37 -11.91 3.61
N GLN A 230 -2.36 -12.55 4.23
CA GLN A 230 -3.73 -12.53 3.72
C GLN A 230 -4.39 -11.21 4.11
N TYR A 231 -5.15 -10.61 3.19
CA TYR A 231 -5.88 -9.38 3.49
C TYR A 231 -6.85 -9.58 4.66
N GLN A 232 -6.91 -8.58 5.53
CA GLN A 232 -7.84 -8.56 6.67
C GLN A 232 -8.81 -7.37 6.62
N LEU A 233 -8.62 -6.46 5.67
CA LEU A 233 -9.58 -5.45 5.26
C LEU A 233 -10.31 -5.98 4.03
N ASP A 234 -11.62 -6.20 4.13
CA ASP A 234 -12.42 -6.65 3.00
C ASP A 234 -12.59 -5.56 1.93
N LEU A 235 -13.03 -5.95 0.73
CA LEU A 235 -13.19 -5.06 -0.40
C LEU A 235 -14.16 -3.89 -0.14
N ILE A 236 -15.24 -4.12 0.63
CA ILE A 236 -16.24 -3.08 0.95
C ILE A 236 -15.61 -2.01 1.84
N GLN A 237 -14.91 -2.44 2.89
CA GLN A 237 -14.22 -1.55 3.81
C GLN A 237 -13.08 -0.81 3.09
N ALA A 238 -12.34 -1.52 2.24
CA ALA A 238 -11.27 -0.93 1.43
C ALA A 238 -11.80 0.14 0.47
N ALA A 239 -12.91 -0.12 -0.23
CA ALA A 239 -13.56 0.84 -1.12
C ALA A 239 -14.07 2.09 -0.38
N LYS A 240 -14.55 1.92 0.86
CA LYS A 240 -14.92 3.06 1.70
C LYS A 240 -13.69 3.88 2.09
N HIS A 241 -12.61 3.23 2.50
CA HIS A 241 -11.36 3.90 2.86
C HIS A 241 -10.70 4.61 1.67
N SER A 242 -10.72 4.02 0.47
CA SER A 242 -10.19 4.67 -0.73
C SER A 242 -10.95 5.96 -1.01
N ARG A 243 -12.29 5.91 -0.95
CA ARG A 243 -13.14 7.10 -1.14
C ARG A 243 -12.87 8.20 -0.11
N GLU A 244 -12.70 7.85 1.17
CA GLU A 244 -12.34 8.83 2.21
C GLU A 244 -10.98 9.49 1.95
N ARG A 245 -9.99 8.73 1.44
CA ARG A 245 -8.68 9.28 1.06
C ARG A 245 -8.79 10.18 -0.17
N MET A 246 -9.48 9.74 -1.23
CA MET A 246 -9.72 10.53 -2.44
C MET A 246 -10.45 11.84 -2.11
N ASP A 247 -11.47 11.81 -1.24
CA ASP A 247 -12.19 13.00 -0.78
C ASP A 247 -11.26 14.00 -0.07
N GLY A 248 -10.31 13.50 0.75
CA GLY A 248 -9.30 14.32 1.43
C GLY A 248 -8.32 14.99 0.45
N GLU A 249 -7.89 14.24 -0.56
CA GLU A 249 -7.02 14.76 -1.63
C GLU A 249 -7.74 15.80 -2.49
N LEU A 250 -8.98 15.52 -2.93
CA LEU A 250 -9.82 16.47 -3.65
C LEU A 250 -10.08 17.73 -2.84
N ARG A 251 -10.36 17.61 -1.53
CA ARG A 251 -10.52 18.78 -0.66
C ARG A 251 -9.28 19.65 -0.66
N SER A 252 -8.09 19.04 -0.62
CA SER A 252 -6.80 19.76 -0.64
C SER A 252 -6.55 20.42 -2.00
N MET A 253 -6.87 19.74 -3.11
CA MET A 253 -6.79 20.30 -4.46
C MET A 253 -7.75 21.46 -4.67
N CYS A 254 -9.01 21.33 -4.22
CA CYS A 254 -10.01 22.39 -4.27
C CYS A 254 -9.58 23.59 -3.42
N ALA A 255 -9.07 23.35 -2.20
CA ALA A 255 -8.56 24.39 -1.31
C ALA A 255 -7.42 25.20 -1.98
N ALA A 256 -6.50 24.53 -2.67
CA ALA A 256 -5.41 25.17 -3.39
C ALA A 256 -5.85 25.98 -4.62
N ARG A 257 -7.06 25.71 -5.14
CA ARG A 257 -7.66 26.46 -6.26
C ARG A 257 -8.48 27.67 -5.81
N VAL A 258 -8.78 27.81 -4.51
CA VAL A 258 -9.47 28.99 -4.00
C VAL A 258 -8.54 30.21 -4.14
N PRO A 259 -8.96 31.30 -4.80
CA PRO A 259 -8.13 32.49 -4.92
C PRO A 259 -8.00 33.23 -3.58
N GLY A 260 -7.01 34.12 -3.47
CA GLY A 260 -6.76 34.93 -2.28
C GLY A 260 -5.68 34.35 -1.35
N ASP A 261 -5.49 35.03 -0.22
CA ASP A 261 -4.44 34.70 0.76
C ASP A 261 -4.87 33.60 1.73
N THR A 262 -6.17 33.43 1.92
CA THR A 262 -6.78 32.41 2.79
C THR A 262 -8.17 32.06 2.26
N HIS A 263 -8.76 30.98 2.77
CA HIS A 263 -10.15 30.62 2.46
C HIS A 263 -10.90 30.20 3.72
N ARG A 264 -12.24 30.20 3.65
CA ARG A 264 -13.11 29.58 4.66
C ARG A 264 -14.35 28.97 4.00
N ASN A 265 -15.08 28.17 4.76
CA ASN A 265 -16.35 27.57 4.34
C ASN A 265 -16.27 26.77 3.03
N LEU A 266 -15.11 26.12 2.77
CA LEU A 266 -14.94 25.27 1.60
C LEU A 266 -15.89 24.07 1.65
N ARG A 267 -16.78 24.01 0.67
CA ARG A 267 -17.68 22.90 0.38
C ARG A 267 -17.27 22.30 -0.96
N ILE A 268 -17.11 20.99 -0.97
CA ILE A 268 -16.82 20.21 -2.17
C ILE A 268 -17.97 19.25 -2.42
N SER A 269 -18.21 18.90 -3.68
CA SER A 269 -19.26 17.94 -4.06
C SER A 269 -18.70 16.96 -5.10
N PRO A 270 -17.87 16.00 -4.67
CA PRO A 270 -17.22 15.06 -5.58
C PRO A 270 -18.23 14.07 -6.18
N ALA A 271 -18.16 13.90 -7.49
CA ALA A 271 -18.81 12.83 -8.23
C ALA A 271 -17.73 11.91 -8.80
N TYR A 272 -17.85 10.61 -8.51
CA TYR A 272 -16.91 9.58 -8.95
C TYR A 272 -17.53 8.75 -10.08
N THR A 273 -16.72 8.44 -11.08
CA THR A 273 -17.04 7.50 -12.17
C THR A 273 -15.95 6.46 -12.29
#